data_AF-A0A061A2S6-F1
#
_entry.id   AF-A0A061A2S6-F1
#
_cell.length_a   1.000
_cell.length_b   1.000
_cell.length_c   1.000
_cell.angle_alpha   90.00
_cell.angle_beta   90.00
_cell.angle_gamma   90.00
#
_symmetry.space_group_name_H-M   'P 1'
#
loop_
_entity.id
_entity.type
_entity.pdbx_description
1 polymer ?
#
loop_
_entity_poly.entity_id
_entity_poly.type
_entity_poly.pdbx_seq_one_letter_code
_entity_poly.pdbx_strand_id
1 'polypeptide(L)'
;MTDPHGTEPDATTGQRSYAQLSDTELTERIRSGAPTALPATQELGERHLSAVLSYARLCGRTQADADQLADLSFGLAAQETCRGIDPWGPWRHHLLLLVQRVAATWADGGREERLNPAFAEWLGHSGTATGGEAGLPGPRERSPMLGGFLTLSARTRDVLWYSVVEAEPDTVVATFAGVAPHTVPTLRETARGALREAWLRTHLERGGEQTCQGFRGLIEAAVRPDSPRRCDDLDRHLSGCLSCAGVYGDLIRMDEDPRPVIADGLLGWGGTAYVTAEPVDGVPSAEPVGGLPSAGSAAPSPVEPPRPEPPLTPAPPPPYPPVGPTGVAGVAANTPMDGGSTGRWRRRAWTGSRPPATAALVAVAAVAAVALTVALLVSDGDDMAPAGRANTPVPSATPAAPSSDPPPDSPAPTKRPQRPPNPGGMTEPPTTAPATTPPSTAPAPSAPIPDDSFTAVINAASGLCLDIRDQQLEKRTDAVLAQCSGSDTQRWRLDSEGLLHTEADPDFCLDSRGDTDRGVGIWPCSSAEGGNGENLRFAVDRDGVIRPHIAPDFAVTPDGDGSGSEVELRSAEDRNDQRWNAGLGDASADVSVSGPAPAH
;
A
#
# COMPACT_ATOMS: atom_id res chain seq x y z
N MET A 1 -56.75 2.26 -33.78
CA MET A 1 -56.56 1.63 -32.45
C MET A 1 -55.08 1.72 -32.13
N THR A 2 -54.75 2.03 -30.88
CA THR A 2 -53.40 2.20 -30.37
C THR A 2 -53.24 1.25 -29.20
N ASP A 3 -52.38 0.24 -29.33
CA ASP A 3 -52.02 -0.69 -28.27
C ASP A 3 -50.53 -0.48 -27.89
N PRO A 4 -50.23 0.26 -26.81
CA PRO A 4 -48.86 0.62 -26.43
C PRO A 4 -48.37 -0.19 -25.21
N HIS A 5 -48.23 -1.51 -25.36
CA HIS A 5 -47.63 -2.40 -24.34
C HIS A 5 -46.54 -3.29 -24.92
N GLY A 6 -45.49 -2.65 -25.44
CA GLY A 6 -44.16 -3.25 -25.42
C GLY A 6 -43.54 -3.03 -24.05
N THR A 7 -43.58 -4.05 -23.19
CA THR A 7 -42.83 -4.02 -21.92
C THR A 7 -41.36 -4.24 -22.24
N GLU A 8 -40.55 -3.20 -22.11
CA GLU A 8 -39.09 -3.34 -22.15
C GLU A 8 -38.63 -4.26 -21.00
N PRO A 9 -37.68 -5.19 -21.23
CA PRO A 9 -37.12 -5.99 -20.15
C PRO A 9 -36.30 -5.07 -19.23
N ASP A 10 -36.64 -5.07 -17.94
CA ASP A 10 -35.92 -4.31 -16.91
C ASP A 10 -34.45 -4.74 -16.87
N ALA A 11 -33.57 -3.86 -17.36
CA ALA A 11 -32.14 -4.10 -17.49
C ALA A 11 -31.35 -3.86 -16.18
N THR A 12 -32.02 -3.75 -15.02
CA THR A 12 -31.40 -3.57 -13.70
C THR A 12 -30.72 -4.87 -13.19
N THR A 13 -29.75 -5.37 -13.96
CA THR A 13 -29.03 -6.62 -13.67
C THR A 13 -27.90 -6.40 -12.66
N GLY A 14 -28.21 -6.58 -11.38
CA GLY A 14 -27.24 -7.08 -10.40
C GLY A 14 -26.06 -6.19 -10.02
N GLN A 15 -26.22 -4.86 -10.00
CA GLN A 15 -25.23 -3.95 -9.41
C GLN A 15 -25.00 -4.33 -7.93
N ARG A 16 -23.76 -4.73 -7.56
CA ARG A 16 -23.40 -4.96 -6.15
C ARG A 16 -23.55 -3.66 -5.33
N SER A 17 -23.93 -3.79 -4.06
CA SER A 17 -23.92 -2.65 -3.14
C SER A 17 -22.48 -2.21 -2.86
N TYR A 18 -22.26 -0.91 -2.61
CA TYR A 18 -20.95 -0.40 -2.20
C TYR A 18 -20.45 -1.11 -0.92
N ALA A 19 -21.35 -1.47 -0.01
CA ALA A 19 -21.10 -2.29 1.19
C ALA A 19 -20.62 -3.73 0.93
N GLN A 20 -20.56 -4.16 -0.33
CA GLN A 20 -20.06 -5.47 -0.78
C GLN A 20 -18.82 -5.36 -1.66
N LEU A 21 -18.36 -4.15 -1.97
CA LEU A 21 -17.15 -3.90 -2.75
C LEU A 21 -15.92 -3.89 -1.83
N SER A 22 -14.77 -4.34 -2.34
CA SER A 22 -13.48 -4.15 -1.67
C SER A 22 -13.05 -2.70 -1.64
N ASP A 23 -12.11 -2.36 -0.78
CA ASP A 23 -11.61 -0.98 -0.70
C ASP A 23 -10.88 -0.60 -2.01
N THR A 24 -10.27 -1.57 -2.71
CA THR A 24 -9.76 -1.41 -4.07
C THR A 24 -10.89 -1.12 -5.07
N GLU A 25 -11.97 -1.92 -5.08
CA GLU A 25 -13.14 -1.67 -5.94
C GLU A 25 -13.77 -0.30 -5.65
N LEU A 26 -13.70 0.21 -4.41
CA LEU A 26 -14.13 1.56 -4.06
C LEU A 26 -13.16 2.64 -4.58
N THR A 27 -11.84 2.42 -4.54
CA THR A 27 -10.84 3.29 -5.22
C THR A 27 -11.18 3.45 -6.71
N GLU A 28 -11.48 2.34 -7.40
CA GLU A 28 -11.86 2.35 -8.82
C GLU A 28 -13.11 3.20 -9.07
N ARG A 29 -14.12 3.11 -8.20
CA ARG A 29 -15.36 3.91 -8.28
C ARG A 29 -15.12 5.41 -8.04
N ILE A 30 -14.09 5.78 -7.26
CA ILE A 30 -13.66 7.16 -7.07
C ILE A 30 -12.88 7.67 -8.28
N ARG A 31 -11.90 6.90 -8.77
CA ARG A 31 -11.12 7.25 -9.97
C ARG A 31 -11.99 7.36 -11.23
N SER A 32 -13.08 6.58 -11.31
CA SER A 32 -14.13 6.68 -12.34
C SER A 32 -14.92 8.01 -12.33
N GLY A 33 -14.81 8.83 -11.28
CA GLY A 33 -15.48 10.12 -11.18
C GLY A 33 -16.99 10.04 -10.93
N ALA A 34 -17.72 11.09 -11.32
CA ALA A 34 -19.17 11.15 -11.15
C ALA A 34 -19.89 10.23 -12.17
N PRO A 35 -20.93 9.47 -11.77
CA PRO A 35 -21.66 9.56 -10.49
C PRO A 35 -21.15 8.62 -9.38
N THR A 36 -20.20 7.71 -9.64
CA THR A 36 -19.83 6.64 -8.69
C THR A 36 -18.94 7.09 -7.54
N ALA A 37 -18.19 8.19 -7.69
CA ALA A 37 -17.19 8.63 -6.71
C ALA A 37 -17.78 9.09 -5.37
N LEU A 38 -18.94 9.74 -5.36
CA LEU A 38 -19.54 10.23 -4.11
C LEU A 38 -20.04 9.07 -3.22
N PRO A 39 -20.84 8.11 -3.71
CA PRO A 39 -21.22 6.93 -2.93
C PRO A 39 -20.02 6.09 -2.45
N ALA A 40 -18.96 5.96 -3.28
CA ALA A 40 -17.77 5.22 -2.89
C ALA A 40 -16.95 5.91 -1.79
N THR A 41 -16.81 7.25 -1.86
CA THR A 41 -16.19 8.04 -0.78
C THR A 41 -17.02 7.98 0.51
N GLN A 42 -18.35 7.94 0.41
CA GLN A 42 -19.25 7.78 1.56
C GLN A 42 -19.06 6.42 2.25
N GLU A 43 -19.03 5.33 1.49
CA GLU A 43 -18.77 3.97 1.98
C GLU A 43 -17.41 3.86 2.70
N LEU A 44 -16.32 4.39 2.11
CA LEU A 44 -15.01 4.42 2.77
C LEU A 44 -15.02 5.28 4.05
N GLY A 45 -15.83 6.35 4.08
CA GLY A 45 -16.09 7.13 5.29
C GLY A 45 -16.73 6.28 6.39
N GLU A 46 -17.82 5.57 6.08
CA GLU A 46 -18.52 4.69 7.03
C GLU A 46 -17.60 3.57 7.57
N ARG A 47 -16.72 3.00 6.73
CA ARG A 47 -15.77 1.93 7.11
C ARG A 47 -14.59 2.36 7.97
N HIS A 48 -14.10 3.59 7.83
CA HIS A 48 -12.79 3.97 8.35
C HIS A 48 -12.78 5.22 9.24
N LEU A 49 -13.81 6.08 9.22
CA LEU A 49 -13.81 7.35 9.95
C LEU A 49 -13.66 7.18 11.48
N SER A 50 -14.25 6.14 12.06
CA SER A 50 -14.10 5.81 13.48
C SER A 50 -12.64 5.59 13.89
N ALA A 51 -11.88 4.87 13.08
CA ALA A 51 -10.47 4.58 13.29
C ALA A 51 -9.60 5.83 13.09
N VAL A 52 -9.84 6.58 11.99
CA VAL A 52 -9.13 7.84 11.69
C VAL A 52 -9.34 8.87 12.81
N LEU A 53 -10.56 9.01 13.34
CA LEU A 53 -10.84 9.89 14.48
C LEU A 53 -10.15 9.43 15.77
N SER A 54 -10.09 8.13 16.04
CA SER A 54 -9.37 7.60 17.21
C SER A 54 -7.86 7.87 17.13
N TYR A 55 -7.25 7.71 15.96
CA TYR A 55 -5.84 8.09 15.75
C TYR A 55 -5.64 9.62 15.81
N ALA A 56 -6.52 10.40 15.18
CA ALA A 56 -6.43 11.85 15.17
C ALA A 56 -6.53 12.48 16.58
N ARG A 57 -7.16 11.82 17.56
CA ARG A 57 -7.14 12.23 18.98
C ARG A 57 -5.77 12.07 19.65
N LEU A 58 -4.88 11.23 19.12
CA LEU A 58 -3.49 11.13 19.58
C LEU A 58 -2.64 12.28 19.01
N CYS A 59 -3.03 12.80 17.83
CA CYS A 59 -2.31 13.84 17.10
C CYS A 59 -2.78 15.27 17.43
N GLY A 60 -4.08 15.51 17.56
CA GLY A 60 -4.68 16.81 17.87
C GLY A 60 -4.68 17.14 19.37
N ARG A 61 -4.79 18.42 19.72
CA ARG A 61 -4.86 18.88 21.11
C ARG A 61 -6.26 18.80 21.71
N THR A 62 -7.28 19.03 20.89
CA THR A 62 -8.69 18.95 21.29
C THR A 62 -9.46 18.06 20.32
N GLN A 63 -10.67 17.63 20.70
CA GLN A 63 -11.56 16.89 19.82
C GLN A 63 -11.80 17.64 18.49
N ALA A 64 -12.01 18.95 18.51
CA ALA A 64 -12.24 19.74 17.29
C ALA A 64 -10.99 19.85 16.38
N ASP A 65 -9.79 19.71 16.95
CA ASP A 65 -8.56 19.58 16.16
C ASP A 65 -8.45 18.19 15.52
N ALA A 66 -8.78 17.13 16.28
CA ALA A 66 -8.81 15.75 15.80
C ALA A 66 -9.87 15.53 14.70
N ASP A 67 -11.08 16.04 14.89
CA ASP A 67 -12.17 15.98 13.90
C ASP A 67 -11.72 16.67 12.60
N GLN A 68 -11.13 17.87 12.67
CA GLN A 68 -10.63 18.58 11.48
C GLN A 68 -9.41 17.90 10.82
N LEU A 69 -8.52 17.26 11.59
CA LEU A 69 -7.42 16.46 11.03
C LEU A 69 -7.97 15.26 10.24
N ALA A 70 -9.02 14.60 10.73
CA ALA A 70 -9.68 13.50 10.03
C ALA A 70 -10.37 13.98 8.73
N ASP A 71 -11.19 15.04 8.80
CA ASP A 71 -11.89 15.62 7.65
C ASP A 71 -10.92 16.01 6.52
N LEU A 72 -9.82 16.69 6.86
CA LEU A 72 -8.79 17.08 5.90
C LEU A 72 -8.05 15.88 5.31
N SER A 73 -7.86 14.79 6.07
CA SER A 73 -7.19 13.58 5.60
C SER A 73 -8.08 12.80 4.61
N PHE A 74 -9.38 12.68 4.87
CA PHE A 74 -10.34 12.11 3.91
C PHE A 74 -10.46 12.98 2.65
N GLY A 75 -10.57 14.30 2.81
CA GLY A 75 -10.62 15.24 1.68
C GLY A 75 -9.38 15.18 0.79
N LEU A 76 -8.20 15.02 1.40
CA LEU A 76 -6.94 14.83 0.68
C LEU A 76 -6.89 13.47 -0.01
N ALA A 77 -7.21 12.36 0.66
CA ALA A 77 -7.22 11.02 0.07
C ALA A 77 -8.17 10.91 -1.14
N ALA A 78 -9.38 11.48 -1.03
CA ALA A 78 -10.33 11.54 -2.13
C ALA A 78 -9.82 12.42 -3.29
N GLN A 79 -9.15 13.53 -3.00
CA GLN A 79 -8.54 14.38 -4.04
C GLN A 79 -7.33 13.72 -4.72
N GLU A 80 -6.47 13.01 -3.98
CA GLU A 80 -5.36 12.22 -4.52
C GLU A 80 -5.91 11.09 -5.40
N THR A 81 -6.91 10.34 -4.93
CA THR A 81 -7.56 9.26 -5.71
C THR A 81 -8.22 9.77 -6.99
N CYS A 82 -8.95 10.90 -6.94
CA CYS A 82 -9.53 11.55 -8.13
C CYS A 82 -8.47 12.08 -9.13
N ARG A 83 -7.19 12.19 -8.74
CA ARG A 83 -6.05 12.51 -9.62
C ARG A 83 -5.32 11.25 -10.12
N GLY A 84 -5.83 10.06 -9.81
CA GLY A 84 -5.16 8.79 -10.07
C GLY A 84 -3.85 8.62 -9.30
N ILE A 85 -3.79 9.17 -8.08
CA ILE A 85 -2.73 8.89 -7.11
C ILE A 85 -3.33 7.88 -6.13
N ASP A 86 -2.87 6.65 -6.20
CA ASP A 86 -3.44 5.56 -5.39
C ASP A 86 -2.87 5.55 -3.96
N PRO A 87 -3.65 5.09 -2.96
CA PRO A 87 -3.18 4.86 -1.61
C PRO A 87 -1.93 3.97 -1.57
N TRP A 88 -0.92 4.33 -0.77
CA TRP A 88 0.32 3.53 -0.63
C TRP A 88 0.11 2.20 0.13
N GLY A 89 -1.13 1.80 0.36
CA GLY A 89 -1.50 0.62 1.14
C GLY A 89 -2.97 0.67 1.54
N PRO A 90 -3.36 -0.04 2.60
CA PRO A 90 -4.75 -0.19 3.01
C PRO A 90 -5.34 1.18 3.34
N TRP A 91 -6.59 1.44 2.94
CA TRP A 91 -7.20 2.76 3.03
C TRP A 91 -7.11 3.37 4.43
N ARG A 92 -7.43 2.57 5.45
CA ARG A 92 -7.35 3.00 6.86
C ARG A 92 -5.91 3.40 7.25
N HIS A 93 -4.91 2.59 6.92
CA HIS A 93 -3.48 2.89 7.17
C HIS A 93 -3.02 4.17 6.46
N HIS A 94 -3.35 4.31 5.17
CA HIS A 94 -3.01 5.48 4.37
C HIS A 94 -3.64 6.75 4.97
N LEU A 95 -4.90 6.69 5.40
CA LEU A 95 -5.56 7.79 6.11
C LEU A 95 -4.87 8.17 7.43
N LEU A 96 -4.35 7.21 8.21
CA LEU A 96 -3.57 7.52 9.43
C LEU A 96 -2.25 8.23 9.11
N LEU A 97 -1.55 7.81 8.05
CA LEU A 97 -0.35 8.50 7.56
C LEU A 97 -0.65 9.89 6.96
N LEU A 98 -1.85 10.08 6.38
CA LEU A 98 -2.32 11.39 5.94
C LEU A 98 -2.65 12.32 7.13
N VAL A 99 -3.19 11.82 8.24
CA VAL A 99 -3.33 12.62 9.48
C VAL A 99 -1.98 13.19 9.92
N GLN A 100 -0.90 12.41 9.82
CA GLN A 100 0.46 12.91 10.08
C GLN A 100 0.91 13.98 9.08
N ARG A 101 0.68 13.74 7.77
CA ARG A 101 1.02 14.72 6.71
C ARG A 101 0.27 16.04 6.91
N VAL A 102 -1.03 16.00 7.18
CA VAL A 102 -1.86 17.19 7.43
C VAL A 102 -1.36 17.91 8.68
N ALA A 103 -1.05 17.20 9.76
CA ALA A 103 -0.52 17.81 10.99
C ALA A 103 0.86 18.46 10.81
N ALA A 104 1.75 17.92 9.95
CA ALA A 104 2.99 18.60 9.58
C ALA A 104 2.71 19.98 8.98
N THR A 105 1.78 20.08 8.01
CA THR A 105 1.35 21.38 7.44
C THR A 105 0.65 22.32 8.45
N TRP A 106 0.32 21.83 9.65
CA TRP A 106 -0.12 22.69 10.76
C TRP A 106 1.08 23.21 11.55
N ALA A 107 2.07 22.37 11.86
CA ALA A 107 3.32 22.80 12.48
C ALA A 107 4.07 23.83 11.59
N ASP A 108 4.35 23.46 10.33
CA ASP A 108 5.01 24.33 9.33
C ASP A 108 4.22 25.64 9.11
N GLY A 109 2.89 25.54 9.17
CA GLY A 109 1.96 26.65 9.03
C GLY A 109 1.75 27.49 10.30
N GLY A 110 2.56 27.32 11.36
CA GLY A 110 2.49 28.13 12.58
C GLY A 110 1.22 27.89 13.41
N ARG A 111 0.70 26.66 13.41
CA ARG A 111 -0.48 26.18 14.17
C ARG A 111 -0.16 24.97 15.03
N GLU A 112 1.11 24.80 15.41
CA GLU A 112 1.64 23.71 16.23
C GLU A 112 0.91 23.61 17.58
N GLU A 113 0.45 24.73 18.13
CA GLU A 113 -0.30 24.79 19.39
C GLU A 113 -1.66 24.08 19.35
N ARG A 114 -2.13 23.66 18.17
CA ARG A 114 -3.32 22.82 17.97
C ARG A 114 -3.04 21.32 18.00
N LEU A 115 -1.78 20.92 18.06
CA LEU A 115 -1.34 19.53 18.13
C LEU A 115 -1.10 19.08 19.58
N ASN A 116 -1.06 17.76 19.77
CA ASN A 116 -0.57 17.15 20.99
C ASN A 116 0.93 17.49 21.14
N PRO A 117 1.40 18.03 22.28
CA PRO A 117 2.78 18.47 22.44
C PRO A 117 3.84 17.40 22.12
N ALA A 118 3.63 16.16 22.55
CA ALA A 118 4.59 15.08 22.30
C ALA A 118 4.61 14.63 20.83
N PHE A 119 3.48 14.79 20.13
CA PHE A 119 3.40 14.53 18.69
C PHE A 119 4.05 15.65 17.87
N ALA A 120 3.86 16.91 18.26
CA ALA A 120 4.56 18.05 17.67
C ALA A 120 6.08 17.93 17.83
N GLU A 121 6.54 17.54 19.03
CA GLU A 121 7.94 17.23 19.29
C GLU A 121 8.46 16.08 18.40
N TRP A 122 7.68 15.01 18.21
CA TRP A 122 8.03 13.92 17.29
C TRP A 122 8.08 14.36 15.81
N LEU A 123 7.14 15.18 15.35
CA LEU A 123 7.15 15.77 14.00
C LEU A 123 8.43 16.60 13.78
N GLY A 124 8.75 17.46 14.74
CA GLY A 124 9.93 18.33 14.71
C GLY A 124 11.25 17.55 14.63
N HIS A 125 11.39 16.44 15.36
CA HIS A 125 12.56 15.57 15.21
C HIS A 125 12.56 14.84 13.85
N SER A 126 11.40 14.32 13.41
CA SER A 126 11.27 13.54 12.17
C SER A 126 11.60 14.33 10.91
N GLY A 127 11.35 15.65 10.89
CA GLY A 127 11.66 16.53 9.75
C GLY A 127 13.11 17.02 9.66
N THR A 128 14.02 16.61 10.54
CA THR A 128 15.42 17.10 10.55
C THR A 128 16.41 16.26 9.72
N ALA A 129 15.93 15.22 9.03
CA ALA A 129 16.76 14.39 8.16
C ALA A 129 17.10 15.14 6.84
N THR A 130 18.39 15.44 6.66
CA THR A 130 19.02 15.79 5.36
C THR A 130 18.44 16.97 4.56
N GLY A 131 18.56 18.18 5.10
CA GLY A 131 19.27 19.26 4.37
C GLY A 131 18.70 19.81 3.05
N GLY A 132 17.42 19.62 2.72
CA GLY A 132 16.78 20.25 1.56
C GLY A 132 15.25 20.17 1.63
N GLU A 133 14.59 21.32 1.64
CA GLU A 133 13.16 21.52 1.95
C GLU A 133 12.74 21.01 3.35
N ALA A 134 11.78 21.72 3.97
CA ALA A 134 11.22 21.30 5.26
C ALA A 134 9.99 20.41 5.03
N GLY A 135 10.04 19.16 5.48
CA GLY A 135 8.93 18.23 5.35
C GLY A 135 9.15 16.91 6.09
N LEU A 136 8.07 16.14 6.27
CA LEU A 136 8.17 14.77 6.75
C LEU A 136 8.82 13.88 5.66
N PRO A 137 9.80 13.03 6.01
CA PRO A 137 10.36 12.03 5.10
C PRO A 137 9.29 11.19 4.40
N GLY A 138 9.64 10.67 3.22
CA GLY A 138 8.81 9.75 2.46
C GLY A 138 8.40 8.55 3.31
N PRO A 139 7.20 7.96 3.11
CA PRO A 139 6.71 6.87 3.96
C PRO A 139 7.71 5.72 4.09
N ARG A 140 8.42 5.39 2.99
CA ARG A 140 9.46 4.36 3.02
C ARG A 140 10.62 4.70 3.96
N GLU A 141 11.03 5.95 4.12
CA GLU A 141 12.19 6.34 4.96
C GLU A 141 11.91 6.30 6.47
N ARG A 142 10.69 6.60 6.91
CA ARG A 142 10.33 6.81 8.34
C ARG A 142 10.64 5.62 9.25
N SER A 143 10.60 4.41 8.71
CA SER A 143 10.82 3.16 9.45
C SER A 143 11.27 2.05 8.49
N PRO A 144 12.21 1.16 8.89
CA PRO A 144 12.54 -0.03 8.11
C PRO A 144 11.36 -1.03 8.04
N MET A 145 10.44 -1.03 9.02
CA MET A 145 9.24 -1.86 8.98
C MET A 145 8.22 -1.30 7.97
N LEU A 146 8.00 0.02 7.97
CA LEU A 146 7.14 0.66 6.97
C LEU A 146 7.74 0.52 5.56
N GLY A 147 9.05 0.68 5.41
CA GLY A 147 9.77 0.39 4.16
C GLY A 147 9.52 -1.05 3.66
N GLY A 148 9.74 -2.05 4.52
CA GLY A 148 9.49 -3.46 4.19
C GLY A 148 8.02 -3.75 3.84
N PHE A 149 7.07 -3.23 4.62
CA PHE A 149 5.62 -3.33 4.36
C PHE A 149 5.23 -2.77 2.98
N LEU A 150 5.84 -1.64 2.58
CA LEU A 150 5.64 -1.01 1.28
C LEU A 150 6.36 -1.73 0.10
N THR A 151 6.96 -2.89 0.35
CA THR A 151 7.41 -3.85 -0.70
C THR A 151 6.51 -5.09 -0.80
N LEU A 152 5.48 -5.22 0.05
CA LEU A 152 4.52 -6.32 -0.02
C LEU A 152 3.43 -6.04 -1.07
N SER A 153 2.82 -7.08 -1.63
CA SER A 153 1.65 -6.92 -2.52
C SER A 153 0.52 -6.18 -1.81
N ALA A 154 -0.32 -5.44 -2.55
CA ALA A 154 -1.45 -4.69 -1.97
C ALA A 154 -2.33 -5.60 -1.10
N ARG A 155 -2.79 -6.73 -1.66
CA ARG A 155 -3.55 -7.77 -0.94
C ARG A 155 -2.86 -8.28 0.33
N THR A 156 -1.53 -8.41 0.33
CA THR A 156 -0.77 -8.80 1.53
C THR A 156 -0.83 -7.69 2.59
N ARG A 157 -0.66 -6.42 2.19
CA ARG A 157 -0.80 -5.25 3.07
C ARG A 157 -2.21 -5.14 3.66
N ASP A 158 -3.25 -5.33 2.83
CA ASP A 158 -4.66 -5.22 3.24
C ASP A 158 -5.03 -6.28 4.28
N VAL A 159 -4.69 -7.55 4.01
CA VAL A 159 -4.91 -8.62 4.99
C VAL A 159 -4.10 -8.38 6.25
N LEU A 160 -2.83 -7.98 6.16
CA LEU A 160 -1.99 -7.71 7.33
C LEU A 160 -2.57 -6.59 8.23
N TRP A 161 -2.95 -5.46 7.63
CA TRP A 161 -3.49 -4.33 8.39
C TRP A 161 -4.84 -4.68 9.01
N TYR A 162 -5.82 -5.08 8.20
CA TYR A 162 -7.18 -5.32 8.72
C TYR A 162 -7.24 -6.53 9.66
N SER A 163 -6.48 -7.60 9.40
CA SER A 163 -6.60 -8.85 10.17
C SER A 163 -5.66 -8.98 11.37
N VAL A 164 -4.64 -8.10 11.51
CA VAL A 164 -3.66 -8.13 12.61
C VAL A 164 -3.58 -6.81 13.36
N VAL A 165 -3.42 -5.67 12.66
CA VAL A 165 -3.30 -4.34 13.30
C VAL A 165 -4.65 -3.87 13.81
N GLU A 166 -5.67 -3.89 12.96
CA GLU A 166 -7.03 -3.47 13.32
C GLU A 166 -7.74 -4.56 14.14
N ALA A 167 -7.41 -5.84 13.88
CA ALA A 167 -8.07 -7.04 14.42
C ALA A 167 -9.56 -7.17 14.03
N GLU A 168 -9.89 -6.78 12.79
CA GLU A 168 -11.23 -6.92 12.22
C GLU A 168 -11.66 -8.39 12.09
N PRO A 169 -12.97 -8.70 12.19
CA PRO A 169 -13.49 -10.04 11.92
C PRO A 169 -13.14 -10.52 10.51
N ASP A 170 -12.89 -11.83 10.34
CA ASP A 170 -12.49 -12.40 9.05
C ASP A 170 -13.45 -12.08 7.89
N THR A 171 -14.76 -11.88 8.16
CA THR A 171 -15.76 -11.45 7.17
C THR A 171 -15.62 -9.99 6.75
N VAL A 172 -15.14 -9.11 7.63
CA VAL A 172 -14.88 -7.69 7.34
C VAL A 172 -13.57 -7.57 6.55
N VAL A 173 -12.50 -8.24 7.01
CA VAL A 173 -11.23 -8.37 6.28
C VAL A 173 -11.46 -8.89 4.86
N ALA A 174 -12.31 -9.91 4.71
CA ALA A 174 -12.64 -10.51 3.42
C ALA A 174 -13.25 -9.50 2.43
N THR A 175 -14.21 -8.69 2.89
CA THR A 175 -14.79 -7.61 2.09
C THR A 175 -13.71 -6.59 1.73
N PHE A 176 -13.08 -5.97 2.73
CA PHE A 176 -12.15 -4.84 2.52
C PHE A 176 -10.98 -5.21 1.61
N ALA A 177 -10.34 -6.37 1.82
CA ALA A 177 -9.21 -6.86 1.04
C ALA A 177 -9.60 -7.63 -0.25
N GLY A 178 -10.89 -7.77 -0.57
CA GLY A 178 -11.35 -8.47 -1.77
C GLY A 178 -11.02 -9.97 -1.82
N VAL A 179 -11.04 -10.66 -0.68
CA VAL A 179 -10.67 -12.09 -0.55
C VAL A 179 -11.83 -12.96 -0.08
N ALA A 180 -11.78 -14.27 -0.34
CA ALA A 180 -12.78 -15.19 0.17
C ALA A 180 -12.61 -15.39 1.70
N PRO A 181 -13.68 -15.29 2.54
CA PRO A 181 -13.55 -15.31 4.00
C PRO A 181 -12.79 -16.51 4.58
N HIS A 182 -13.01 -17.71 4.02
CA HIS A 182 -12.33 -18.94 4.46
C HIS A 182 -10.81 -18.94 4.22
N THR A 183 -10.28 -17.99 3.43
CA THR A 183 -8.82 -17.86 3.18
C THR A 183 -8.14 -16.90 4.15
N VAL A 184 -8.88 -16.06 4.88
CA VAL A 184 -8.31 -15.00 5.74
C VAL A 184 -7.36 -15.55 6.82
N PRO A 185 -7.66 -16.64 7.56
CA PRO A 185 -6.73 -17.21 8.53
C PRO A 185 -5.36 -17.61 7.95
N THR A 186 -5.35 -18.21 6.75
CA THR A 186 -4.11 -18.62 6.07
C THR A 186 -3.36 -17.43 5.51
N LEU A 187 -4.07 -16.44 4.94
CA LEU A 187 -3.48 -15.22 4.42
C LEU A 187 -2.90 -14.34 5.54
N ARG A 188 -3.56 -14.29 6.71
CA ARG A 188 -3.09 -13.59 7.94
C ARG A 188 -1.70 -14.07 8.35
N GLU A 189 -1.51 -15.38 8.52
CA GLU A 189 -0.19 -15.92 8.92
C GLU A 189 0.85 -15.78 7.79
N THR A 190 0.46 -16.01 6.54
CA THR A 190 1.33 -15.76 5.37
C THR A 190 1.83 -14.30 5.35
N ALA A 191 0.96 -13.34 5.67
CA ALA A 191 1.29 -11.92 5.68
C ALA A 191 2.18 -11.52 6.89
N ARG A 192 1.98 -12.14 8.07
CA ARG A 192 2.92 -12.01 9.22
C ARG A 192 4.32 -12.50 8.84
N GLY A 193 4.39 -13.66 8.17
CA GLY A 193 5.64 -14.20 7.62
C GLY A 193 6.33 -13.23 6.67
N ALA A 194 5.60 -12.76 5.65
CA ALA A 194 6.13 -11.84 4.64
C ALA A 194 6.60 -10.49 5.24
N LEU A 195 5.89 -9.94 6.24
CA LEU A 195 6.35 -8.75 6.96
C LEU A 195 7.67 -9.01 7.69
N ARG A 196 7.76 -10.13 8.43
CA ARG A 196 8.96 -10.52 9.21
C ARG A 196 10.21 -10.56 8.33
N GLU A 197 10.10 -11.13 7.14
CA GLU A 197 11.19 -11.24 6.16
C GLU A 197 11.50 -9.88 5.48
N ALA A 198 10.47 -9.15 5.03
CA ALA A 198 10.64 -7.88 4.34
C ALA A 198 11.23 -6.77 5.23
N TRP A 199 10.79 -6.68 6.49
CA TRP A 199 11.32 -5.73 7.47
C TRP A 199 12.77 -6.02 7.84
N LEU A 200 13.12 -7.29 8.13
CA LEU A 200 14.50 -7.65 8.44
C LEU A 200 15.43 -7.36 7.24
N ARG A 201 14.98 -7.69 6.02
CA ARG A 201 15.69 -7.34 4.78
C ARG A 201 15.93 -5.83 4.70
N THR A 202 14.88 -5.00 4.82
CA THR A 202 15.01 -3.53 4.71
C THR A 202 15.74 -2.87 5.88
N HIS A 203 15.77 -3.50 7.06
CA HIS A 203 16.67 -3.07 8.14
C HIS A 203 18.15 -3.29 7.77
N LEU A 204 18.50 -4.48 7.26
CA LEU A 204 19.87 -4.82 6.90
C LEU A 204 20.35 -4.07 5.64
N GLU A 205 19.45 -3.80 4.68
CA GLU A 205 19.70 -2.92 3.53
C GLU A 205 20.09 -1.51 3.99
N ARG A 206 19.35 -0.93 4.95
CA ARG A 206 19.65 0.39 5.52
C ARG A 206 20.83 0.44 6.48
N GLY A 207 21.19 -0.69 7.09
CA GLY A 207 22.31 -0.77 8.04
C GLY A 207 23.68 -0.52 7.40
N GLY A 208 23.82 -0.63 6.07
CA GLY A 208 25.07 -0.39 5.31
C GLY A 208 26.20 -1.41 5.55
N GLU A 209 26.20 -2.08 6.70
CA GLU A 209 27.20 -3.08 7.08
C GLU A 209 27.01 -4.43 6.35
N GLN A 210 27.92 -4.72 5.42
CA GLN A 210 28.02 -6.05 4.78
C GLN A 210 28.20 -7.18 5.82
N THR A 211 28.79 -6.88 6.98
CA THR A 211 28.90 -7.77 8.14
C THR A 211 27.55 -8.22 8.68
N CYS A 212 26.55 -7.32 8.74
CA CYS A 212 25.22 -7.64 9.27
C CYS A 212 24.39 -8.50 8.29
N GLN A 213 24.54 -8.28 6.98
CA GLN A 213 23.85 -9.07 5.94
C GLN A 213 24.11 -10.57 6.07
N GLY A 214 25.34 -10.97 6.44
CA GLY A 214 25.71 -12.38 6.68
C GLY A 214 24.95 -13.06 7.83
N PHE A 215 24.37 -12.30 8.76
CA PHE A 215 23.58 -12.83 9.88
C PHE A 215 22.08 -12.95 9.57
N ARG A 216 21.58 -12.45 8.42
CA ARG A 216 20.15 -12.48 8.06
C ARG A 216 19.50 -13.85 8.30
N GLY A 217 20.04 -14.90 7.66
CA GLY A 217 19.50 -16.26 7.78
C GLY A 217 19.64 -16.89 9.16
N LEU A 218 20.55 -16.38 10.01
CA LEU A 218 20.67 -16.80 11.41
C LEU A 218 19.62 -16.11 12.28
N ILE A 219 19.36 -14.82 12.05
CA ILE A 219 18.25 -14.09 12.69
C ILE A 219 16.92 -14.74 12.29
N GLU A 220 16.65 -14.95 11.00
CA GLU A 220 15.44 -15.65 10.48
C GLU A 220 15.29 -17.10 10.98
N ALA A 221 16.38 -17.76 11.37
CA ALA A 221 16.33 -19.09 11.98
C ALA A 221 16.06 -19.02 13.49
N ALA A 222 16.53 -17.97 14.17
CA ALA A 222 16.38 -17.79 15.61
C ALA A 222 15.02 -17.20 16.02
N VAL A 223 14.36 -16.40 15.17
CA VAL A 223 13.03 -15.80 15.45
C VAL A 223 11.84 -16.63 14.92
N ARG A 224 12.00 -17.94 14.75
CA ARG A 224 10.92 -18.82 14.27
C ARG A 224 9.99 -19.23 15.42
N PRO A 225 8.65 -19.16 15.26
CA PRO A 225 7.71 -19.51 16.32
C PRO A 225 7.88 -20.95 16.83
N ASP A 226 7.77 -21.94 15.93
CA ASP A 226 7.72 -23.36 16.30
C ASP A 226 9.09 -23.98 16.58
N SER A 227 10.17 -23.34 16.14
CA SER A 227 11.52 -23.92 16.15
C SER A 227 12.62 -22.85 16.06
N PRO A 228 12.79 -22.03 17.11
CA PRO A 228 13.87 -21.04 17.17
C PRO A 228 15.22 -21.73 17.25
N ARG A 229 16.13 -21.41 16.32
CA ARG A 229 17.48 -21.99 16.22
C ARG A 229 18.54 -20.91 16.37
N ARG A 230 19.19 -20.89 17.53
CA ARG A 230 20.16 -19.88 17.98
C ARG A 230 21.55 -20.51 18.11
N CYS A 231 22.63 -19.74 17.91
CA CYS A 231 24.01 -20.24 17.91
C CYS A 231 25.02 -19.19 18.39
N ASP A 232 26.16 -19.65 18.90
CA ASP A 232 27.23 -18.85 19.51
C ASP A 232 27.73 -17.69 18.62
N ASP A 233 27.67 -17.82 17.30
CA ASP A 233 28.10 -16.78 16.36
C ASP A 233 27.06 -15.66 16.23
N LEU A 234 25.76 -16.00 16.21
CA LEU A 234 24.68 -15.03 16.29
C LEU A 234 24.70 -14.33 17.66
N ASP A 235 24.87 -15.08 18.75
CA ASP A 235 25.01 -14.53 20.10
C ASP A 235 26.14 -13.49 20.18
N ARG A 236 27.30 -13.81 19.60
CA ARG A 236 28.46 -12.90 19.54
C ARG A 236 28.16 -11.66 18.71
N HIS A 237 27.48 -11.81 17.57
CA HIS A 237 27.06 -10.67 16.75
C HIS A 237 26.07 -9.75 17.48
N LEU A 238 25.00 -10.30 18.07
CA LEU A 238 24.00 -9.53 18.81
C LEU A 238 24.60 -8.88 20.08
N SER A 239 25.67 -9.43 20.66
CA SER A 239 26.40 -8.77 21.76
C SER A 239 27.23 -7.56 21.33
N GLY A 240 27.52 -7.41 20.03
CA GLY A 240 28.31 -6.32 19.47
C GLY A 240 27.51 -5.30 18.64
N CYS A 241 26.45 -5.72 17.95
CA CYS A 241 25.63 -4.87 17.09
C CYS A 241 24.28 -4.54 17.76
N LEU A 242 24.18 -3.37 18.39
CA LEU A 242 22.95 -2.92 19.05
C LEU A 242 21.76 -2.78 18.09
N SER A 243 21.99 -2.47 16.81
CA SER A 243 20.95 -2.36 15.78
C SER A 243 20.27 -3.72 15.55
N CYS A 244 21.07 -4.76 15.27
CA CYS A 244 20.54 -6.11 15.06
C CYS A 244 20.02 -6.74 16.36
N ALA A 245 20.58 -6.38 17.53
CA ALA A 245 20.04 -6.77 18.83
C ALA A 245 18.64 -6.17 19.10
N GLY A 246 18.43 -4.91 18.74
CA GLY A 246 17.13 -4.24 18.78
C GLY A 246 16.10 -4.99 17.93
N VAL A 247 16.36 -5.08 16.62
CA VAL A 247 15.43 -5.75 15.68
C VAL A 247 15.23 -7.23 16.00
N TYR A 248 16.23 -7.96 16.48
CA TYR A 248 16.04 -9.32 16.98
C TYR A 248 15.04 -9.38 18.16
N GLY A 249 15.13 -8.44 19.10
CA GLY A 249 14.18 -8.32 20.21
C GLY A 249 12.79 -7.82 19.78
N ASP A 250 12.72 -6.95 18.77
CA ASP A 250 11.44 -6.48 18.22
C ASP A 250 10.73 -7.58 17.41
N LEU A 251 11.48 -8.41 16.67
CA LEU A 251 10.99 -9.58 15.94
C LEU A 251 10.41 -10.65 16.89
N ILE A 252 11.00 -10.84 18.07
CA ILE A 252 10.43 -11.72 19.12
C ILE A 252 9.12 -11.12 19.66
N ARG A 253 9.10 -9.84 20.03
CA ARG A 253 7.89 -9.18 20.53
C ARG A 253 6.75 -9.16 19.49
N MET A 254 7.07 -9.05 18.20
CA MET A 254 6.09 -9.17 17.11
C MET A 254 5.50 -10.58 16.98
N ASP A 255 6.18 -11.60 17.51
CA ASP A 255 5.66 -12.96 17.53
C ASP A 255 4.73 -13.20 18.73
N GLU A 256 5.10 -12.67 19.89
CA GLU A 256 4.35 -12.72 21.15
C GLU A 256 3.07 -11.85 21.12
N ASP A 257 3.19 -10.58 20.71
CA ASP A 257 2.08 -9.63 20.54
C ASP A 257 2.29 -8.78 19.27
N PRO A 258 1.87 -9.26 18.08
CA PRO A 258 2.08 -8.55 16.83
C PRO A 258 1.37 -7.21 16.75
N ARG A 259 0.24 -7.03 17.43
CA ARG A 259 -0.68 -5.91 17.18
C ARG A 259 -0.08 -4.53 17.51
N PRO A 260 0.43 -4.26 18.73
CA PRO A 260 1.08 -2.98 19.03
C PRO A 260 2.41 -2.83 18.30
N VAL A 261 3.22 -3.89 18.19
CA VAL A 261 4.56 -3.81 17.56
C VAL A 261 4.46 -3.41 16.08
N ILE A 262 3.52 -4.00 15.35
CA ILE A 262 3.29 -3.66 13.94
C ILE A 262 2.64 -2.28 13.82
N ALA A 263 1.66 -1.94 14.68
CA ALA A 263 1.04 -0.62 14.67
C ALA A 263 2.08 0.51 14.88
N ASP A 264 2.96 0.38 15.88
CA ASP A 264 4.00 1.36 16.19
C ASP A 264 5.05 1.42 15.08
N GLY A 265 5.52 0.27 14.58
CA GLY A 265 6.55 0.20 13.54
C GLY A 265 6.09 0.66 12.14
N LEU A 266 4.79 0.57 11.84
CA LEU A 266 4.20 1.08 10.60
C LEU A 266 3.79 2.56 10.70
N LEU A 267 3.25 3.01 11.83
CA LEU A 267 2.84 4.41 11.98
C LEU A 267 4.00 5.33 12.37
N GLY A 268 5.01 4.84 13.10
CA GLY A 268 6.14 5.63 13.61
C GLY A 268 5.79 6.59 14.76
N TRP A 269 4.52 6.91 14.96
CA TRP A 269 3.99 7.64 16.11
C TRP A 269 2.75 6.95 16.69
N GLY A 270 2.76 6.72 18.01
CA GLY A 270 1.56 6.42 18.80
C GLY A 270 0.80 5.14 18.40
N GLY A 271 1.39 4.26 17.60
CA GLY A 271 0.70 3.10 17.04
C GLY A 271 0.28 2.08 18.11
N THR A 272 1.11 1.87 19.12
CA THR A 272 0.74 1.13 20.34
C THR A 272 -0.50 1.74 20.98
N ALA A 273 -0.47 3.04 21.28
CA ALA A 273 -1.56 3.74 21.94
C ALA A 273 -2.86 3.76 21.10
N TYR A 274 -2.75 3.73 19.77
CA TYR A 274 -3.87 3.60 18.85
C TYR A 274 -4.58 2.25 18.97
N VAL A 275 -3.85 1.13 18.99
CA VAL A 275 -4.46 -0.21 19.06
C VAL A 275 -4.80 -0.66 20.49
N THR A 276 -4.16 -0.10 21.52
CA THR A 276 -4.47 -0.38 22.94
C THR A 276 -5.47 0.61 23.55
N ALA A 277 -6.01 1.56 22.78
CA ALA A 277 -7.08 2.42 23.24
C ALA A 277 -8.39 1.62 23.33
N GLU A 278 -8.86 1.35 24.55
CA GLU A 278 -10.18 0.75 24.78
C GLU A 278 -11.28 1.58 24.07
N PRO A 279 -12.23 0.94 23.37
CA PRO A 279 -13.37 1.64 22.80
C PRO A 279 -14.11 2.44 23.88
N VAL A 280 -14.29 3.74 23.65
CA VAL A 280 -14.98 4.60 24.62
C VAL A 280 -16.47 4.28 24.58
N ASP A 281 -16.92 3.45 25.53
CA ASP A 281 -18.31 3.04 25.72
C ASP A 281 -19.27 4.23 25.73
N GLY A 282 -19.92 4.46 24.59
CA GLY A 282 -20.81 5.61 24.37
C GLY A 282 -21.89 5.40 23.30
N VAL A 283 -21.81 4.32 22.52
CA VAL A 283 -22.85 3.88 21.59
C VAL A 283 -23.12 2.40 21.87
N PRO A 284 -24.32 2.00 22.30
CA PRO A 284 -24.66 0.60 22.40
C PRO A 284 -24.75 0.01 20.98
N SER A 285 -23.82 -0.88 20.65
CA SER A 285 -23.89 -1.67 19.42
C SER A 285 -25.25 -2.36 19.32
N ALA A 286 -25.90 -2.26 18.18
CA ALA A 286 -27.20 -2.88 17.96
C ALA A 286 -27.02 -4.41 17.89
N GLU A 287 -27.34 -5.10 18.99
CA GLU A 287 -27.51 -6.55 19.03
C GLU A 287 -28.34 -7.02 17.82
N PRO A 288 -27.89 -8.03 17.06
CA PRO A 288 -28.63 -8.50 15.90
C PRO A 288 -29.98 -9.07 16.36
N VAL A 289 -31.07 -8.56 15.79
CA VAL A 289 -32.44 -9.03 16.09
C VAL A 289 -32.66 -10.42 15.48
N GLY A 290 -32.10 -11.44 16.14
CA GLY A 290 -32.31 -12.85 15.83
C GLY A 290 -33.78 -13.23 16.00
N GLY A 291 -34.32 -13.91 14.99
CA GLY A 291 -35.75 -14.25 14.94
C GLY A 291 -36.21 -15.21 16.04
N LEU A 292 -37.53 -15.24 16.27
CA LEU A 292 -38.17 -16.07 17.29
C LEU A 292 -37.84 -17.57 17.09
N PRO A 293 -37.37 -18.29 18.11
CA PRO A 293 -37.46 -19.74 18.13
C PRO A 293 -38.93 -20.14 18.35
N SER A 294 -39.46 -21.00 17.46
CA SER A 294 -40.81 -21.57 17.60
C SER A 294 -40.87 -22.58 18.74
N ALA A 295 -42.06 -22.83 19.28
CA ALA A 295 -42.25 -23.65 20.47
C ALA A 295 -41.97 -25.14 20.23
N GLY A 296 -41.14 -25.75 21.10
CA GLY A 296 -40.91 -27.20 21.19
C GLY A 296 -40.84 -27.63 22.65
N SER A 297 -41.59 -28.67 23.04
CA SER A 297 -41.82 -29.00 24.45
C SER A 297 -40.77 -29.93 25.07
N ALA A 298 -40.29 -29.58 26.26
CA ALA A 298 -39.72 -30.50 27.25
C ALA A 298 -40.13 -30.04 28.66
N ALA A 299 -40.37 -30.99 29.58
CA ALA A 299 -40.92 -30.68 30.92
C ALA A 299 -39.82 -30.44 31.98
N PRO A 300 -40.08 -29.61 33.01
CA PRO A 300 -39.06 -29.18 33.98
C PRO A 300 -38.87 -30.15 35.17
N SER A 301 -37.79 -29.93 35.91
CA SER A 301 -37.60 -30.39 37.30
C SER A 301 -37.33 -29.18 38.20
N PRO A 302 -37.68 -29.23 39.52
CA PRO A 302 -37.79 -28.03 40.35
C PRO A 302 -36.46 -27.55 40.95
N VAL A 303 -36.36 -26.24 41.19
CA VAL A 303 -35.31 -25.58 41.98
C VAL A 303 -35.97 -24.69 43.04
N GLU A 304 -35.40 -24.65 44.25
CA GLU A 304 -35.97 -24.00 45.44
C GLU A 304 -35.55 -22.51 45.55
N PRO A 305 -36.45 -21.59 45.94
CA PRO A 305 -36.14 -20.16 46.02
C PRO A 305 -35.46 -19.74 47.35
N PRO A 306 -34.41 -18.91 47.33
CA PRO A 306 -33.79 -18.35 48.54
C PRO A 306 -34.66 -17.26 49.21
N ARG A 307 -34.39 -17.00 50.50
CA ARG A 307 -35.13 -16.05 51.35
C ARG A 307 -34.52 -14.64 51.35
N PRO A 308 -35.30 -13.58 51.64
CA PRO A 308 -34.79 -12.21 51.77
C PRO A 308 -34.09 -11.95 53.13
N GLU A 309 -33.14 -11.02 53.14
CA GLU A 309 -32.44 -10.54 54.33
C GLU A 309 -32.99 -9.19 54.86
N PRO A 310 -32.84 -8.88 56.18
CA PRO A 310 -33.26 -7.62 56.78
C PRO A 310 -32.17 -6.52 56.73
N PRO A 311 -32.55 -5.22 56.85
CA PRO A 311 -31.61 -4.10 56.76
C PRO A 311 -30.79 -3.87 58.05
N LEU A 312 -29.57 -3.36 57.90
CA LEU A 312 -28.66 -2.98 59.00
C LEU A 312 -28.49 -1.46 59.12
N THR A 313 -28.36 -0.96 60.36
CA THR A 313 -28.21 0.46 60.70
C THR A 313 -26.77 0.86 61.04
N PRO A 314 -26.32 2.09 60.73
CA PRO A 314 -24.95 2.56 61.00
C PRO A 314 -24.69 2.93 62.48
N ALA A 315 -23.43 2.93 62.90
CA ALA A 315 -22.97 3.27 64.25
C ALA A 315 -21.86 4.37 64.27
N PRO A 316 -21.68 5.13 65.37
CA PRO A 316 -20.84 6.36 65.39
C PRO A 316 -19.43 6.21 66.04
N PRO A 317 -18.47 7.14 65.75
CA PRO A 317 -17.16 7.27 66.40
C PRO A 317 -17.17 8.20 67.65
N PRO A 318 -16.26 8.05 68.65
CA PRO A 318 -14.94 8.75 68.72
C PRO A 318 -13.86 7.85 69.44
N PRO A 319 -12.78 8.29 70.17
CA PRO A 319 -12.12 9.60 70.39
C PRO A 319 -10.54 9.60 70.34
N TYR A 320 -9.91 10.70 70.80
CA TYR A 320 -8.47 10.92 71.14
C TYR A 320 -8.39 11.93 72.34
N PRO A 321 -7.24 12.36 72.93
CA PRO A 321 -5.82 11.91 72.92
C PRO A 321 -5.24 11.70 74.37
N PRO A 322 -3.91 11.68 74.58
CA PRO A 322 -3.26 12.68 75.48
C PRO A 322 -1.92 13.29 74.95
N VAL A 323 -1.15 14.05 75.77
CA VAL A 323 -0.26 15.15 75.30
C VAL A 323 1.13 15.28 75.97
N GLY A 324 2.17 15.58 75.16
CA GLY A 324 3.32 16.47 75.48
C GLY A 324 4.53 15.89 76.24
N PRO A 325 5.61 16.70 76.51
CA PRO A 325 6.02 18.02 76.00
C PRO A 325 7.19 17.89 74.96
N THR A 326 8.09 18.82 74.57
CA THR A 326 8.50 20.25 74.80
C THR A 326 9.26 20.72 73.51
N GLY A 327 9.84 21.92 73.29
CA GLY A 327 9.95 23.20 74.01
C GLY A 327 10.87 24.22 73.27
N VAL A 328 10.67 25.54 73.52
CA VAL A 328 11.53 26.77 73.40
C VAL A 328 12.64 26.90 72.31
N ALA A 329 12.96 28.06 71.69
CA ALA A 329 12.58 29.49 71.83
C ALA A 329 12.66 30.19 70.43
N GLY A 330 12.01 31.33 70.12
CA GLY A 330 12.42 32.73 70.40
C GLY A 330 13.15 33.38 69.19
N VAL A 331 13.05 34.68 68.81
CA VAL A 331 12.39 35.88 69.39
C VAL A 331 12.13 36.94 68.27
N ALA A 332 11.17 37.88 68.47
CA ALA A 332 11.01 39.28 67.96
C ALA A 332 11.50 39.69 66.53
N ALA A 333 10.64 40.18 65.61
CA ALA A 333 10.05 41.56 65.47
C ALA A 333 10.94 42.55 64.66
N ASN A 334 10.47 43.54 63.87
CA ASN A 334 9.24 44.37 63.90
C ASN A 334 8.63 44.70 62.51
N THR A 335 7.38 45.17 62.54
CA THR A 335 6.54 45.88 61.51
C THR A 335 6.91 47.39 61.40
N PRO A 336 6.32 48.29 60.53
CA PRO A 336 4.91 48.31 60.05
C PRO A 336 4.51 48.95 58.68
N MET A 337 3.22 48.75 58.31
CA MET A 337 2.25 49.63 57.59
C MET A 337 2.62 50.28 56.22
N ASP A 338 1.72 50.55 55.26
CA ASP A 338 0.26 50.39 55.05
C ASP A 338 0.04 49.98 53.56
N GLY A 339 -1.11 49.58 53.00
CA GLY A 339 -2.51 49.38 53.44
C GLY A 339 -3.38 49.10 52.17
N GLY A 340 -4.68 48.79 52.26
CA GLY A 340 -5.57 48.76 51.06
C GLY A 340 -6.43 47.51 50.77
N SER A 341 -7.09 46.95 51.78
CA SER A 341 -8.30 46.08 51.66
C SER A 341 -9.40 46.80 50.82
N THR A 342 -10.38 46.21 50.09
CA THR A 342 -10.94 44.85 49.85
C THR A 342 -11.78 44.93 48.54
N GLY A 343 -12.45 43.92 47.95
CA GLY A 343 -12.88 42.55 48.29
C GLY A 343 -13.99 42.16 47.28
N ARG A 344 -14.81 41.11 47.41
CA ARG A 344 -14.83 39.87 48.22
C ARG A 344 -15.89 38.98 47.57
N TRP A 345 -15.53 37.77 47.14
CA TRP A 345 -16.50 36.80 46.59
C TRP A 345 -17.42 36.20 47.68
N ARG A 346 -18.66 35.86 47.33
CA ARG A 346 -19.49 34.88 48.06
C ARG A 346 -20.18 33.92 47.09
N ARG A 347 -20.15 32.63 47.44
CA ARG A 347 -20.85 31.55 46.73
C ARG A 347 -22.35 31.56 47.09
N ARG A 348 -23.19 31.07 46.19
CA ARG A 348 -24.31 30.17 46.51
C ARG A 348 -24.54 29.20 45.35
N ALA A 349 -25.09 28.03 45.64
CA ALA A 349 -25.47 27.02 44.67
C ALA A 349 -26.81 26.41 45.11
N TRP A 350 -27.70 26.13 44.15
CA TRP A 350 -28.85 25.22 44.25
C TRP A 350 -29.50 25.10 42.85
N THR A 351 -29.44 23.93 42.20
CA THR A 351 -30.43 22.81 42.23
C THR A 351 -31.72 23.04 41.44
N GLY A 352 -31.99 22.15 40.47
CA GLY A 352 -33.33 21.56 40.31
C GLY A 352 -34.13 21.86 39.03
N SER A 353 -34.44 20.77 38.31
CA SER A 353 -35.72 20.53 37.61
C SER A 353 -36.02 21.14 36.23
N ARG A 354 -36.67 20.30 35.41
CA ARG A 354 -37.36 20.54 34.11
C ARG A 354 -38.89 20.48 34.33
N PRO A 355 -39.77 20.61 33.32
CA PRO A 355 -39.87 21.58 32.19
C PRO A 355 -41.15 22.47 32.43
N PRO A 356 -41.90 23.07 31.45
CA PRO A 356 -42.44 22.55 30.18
C PRO A 356 -42.11 23.43 28.95
N ALA A 357 -42.79 23.22 27.80
CA ALA A 357 -42.49 23.86 26.52
C ALA A 357 -43.56 24.86 26.02
N THR A 358 -43.13 25.88 25.28
CA THR A 358 -43.86 26.47 24.13
C THR A 358 -42.87 27.16 23.17
N ALA A 359 -43.25 27.32 21.90
CA ALA A 359 -42.33 27.62 20.79
C ALA A 359 -41.97 29.10 20.58
N ALA A 360 -40.81 29.31 19.94
CA ALA A 360 -40.50 30.46 19.09
C ALA A 360 -39.63 29.99 17.90
N LEU A 361 -39.84 30.57 16.72
CA LEU A 361 -39.24 30.11 15.45
C LEU A 361 -37.91 30.83 15.15
N VAL A 362 -36.88 30.08 14.73
CA VAL A 362 -35.74 30.59 13.94
C VAL A 362 -35.44 29.62 12.79
N ALA A 363 -35.03 30.17 11.65
CA ALA A 363 -35.04 29.57 10.31
C ALA A 363 -34.27 28.26 10.10
N VAL A 364 -34.74 27.49 9.11
CA VAL A 364 -33.98 26.47 8.39
C VAL A 364 -33.07 27.15 7.37
N ALA A 365 -31.75 27.00 7.50
CA ALA A 365 -30.77 27.24 6.43
C ALA A 365 -29.37 26.68 6.78
N ALA A 366 -29.06 25.47 6.35
CA ALA A 366 -27.70 24.88 6.40
C ALA A 366 -27.52 23.86 5.27
N VAL A 367 -27.66 24.32 4.02
CA VAL A 367 -27.58 23.51 2.79
C VAL A 367 -26.47 24.07 1.90
N ALA A 368 -25.75 23.19 1.21
CA ALA A 368 -24.84 23.48 0.10
C ALA A 368 -23.72 24.53 0.36
N ALA A 369 -22.67 24.13 1.09
CA ALA A 369 -21.42 24.90 1.22
C ALA A 369 -20.22 24.30 0.45
N VAL A 370 -20.42 23.23 -0.33
CA VAL A 370 -19.35 22.51 -1.07
C VAL A 370 -19.56 22.52 -2.60
N ALA A 371 -20.75 22.90 -3.09
CA ALA A 371 -21.12 22.82 -4.50
C ALA A 371 -20.86 24.10 -5.33
N LEU A 372 -20.24 25.15 -4.75
CA LEU A 372 -20.17 26.49 -5.36
C LEU A 372 -18.76 27.08 -5.52
N THR A 373 -17.76 26.22 -5.71
CA THR A 373 -16.36 26.63 -6.04
C THR A 373 -15.87 26.14 -7.40
N VAL A 374 -16.66 25.32 -8.11
CA VAL A 374 -16.28 24.68 -9.38
C VAL A 374 -16.87 25.38 -10.63
N ALA A 375 -17.83 26.30 -10.45
CA ALA A 375 -18.72 26.77 -11.52
C ALA A 375 -18.50 28.23 -11.99
N LEU A 376 -17.36 28.87 -11.69
CA LEU A 376 -17.13 30.31 -11.97
C LEU A 376 -15.75 30.70 -12.56
N LEU A 377 -15.07 29.78 -13.25
CA LEU A 377 -13.79 30.09 -13.95
C LEU A 377 -13.63 29.57 -15.39
N VAL A 378 -14.70 29.08 -16.04
CA VAL A 378 -14.71 28.85 -17.50
C VAL A 378 -16.07 29.20 -18.08
N SER A 379 -16.21 30.37 -18.70
CA SER A 379 -17.26 30.74 -19.68
C SER A 379 -17.00 32.14 -20.26
N ASP A 380 -16.17 32.23 -21.32
CA ASP A 380 -16.28 33.27 -22.36
C ASP A 380 -15.39 32.91 -23.57
N GLY A 381 -15.95 33.02 -24.79
CA GLY A 381 -15.26 33.02 -26.10
C GLY A 381 -14.61 31.72 -26.60
N ASP A 382 -14.79 31.25 -27.84
CA ASP A 382 -15.62 31.75 -28.95
C ASP A 382 -16.00 30.59 -29.92
N ASP A 383 -17.01 30.82 -30.77
CA ASP A 383 -17.57 29.85 -31.73
C ASP A 383 -16.62 29.44 -32.89
N MET A 384 -16.72 28.18 -33.32
CA MET A 384 -16.62 27.84 -34.75
C MET A 384 -17.46 26.60 -35.12
N ALA A 385 -18.17 26.68 -36.24
CA ALA A 385 -19.19 25.70 -36.63
C ALA A 385 -18.64 24.58 -37.56
N PRO A 386 -19.17 23.33 -37.48
CA PRO A 386 -18.69 22.20 -38.28
C PRO A 386 -19.21 22.21 -39.72
N ALA A 387 -18.33 21.92 -40.68
CA ALA A 387 -18.69 21.63 -42.07
C ALA A 387 -18.80 20.11 -42.30
N GLY A 388 -19.98 19.61 -42.65
CA GLY A 388 -20.26 18.16 -42.70
C GLY A 388 -20.14 17.51 -44.09
N ARG A 389 -19.66 16.25 -44.11
CA ARG A 389 -19.77 15.19 -45.14
C ARG A 389 -19.12 13.91 -44.57
N ALA A 390 -19.53 12.67 -44.86
CA ALA A 390 -20.72 12.16 -45.54
C ALA A 390 -20.98 10.70 -45.09
N ASN A 391 -22.18 10.16 -45.33
CA ASN A 391 -22.50 8.74 -45.08
C ASN A 391 -21.70 7.82 -46.04
N THR A 392 -21.36 6.59 -45.64
CA THR A 392 -22.07 5.30 -45.93
C THR A 392 -21.27 4.14 -45.23
N PRO A 393 -21.45 2.81 -45.46
CA PRO A 393 -21.87 1.93 -44.36
C PRO A 393 -20.84 0.88 -43.88
N VAL A 394 -21.10 0.33 -42.68
CA VAL A 394 -20.43 -0.87 -42.14
C VAL A 394 -21.06 -2.15 -42.71
N PRO A 395 -20.29 -3.16 -43.15
CA PRO A 395 -20.80 -4.50 -43.45
C PRO A 395 -20.89 -5.35 -42.17
N SER A 396 -22.04 -6.00 -41.95
CA SER A 396 -22.23 -6.93 -40.83
C SER A 396 -21.72 -8.34 -41.16
N ALA A 397 -21.15 -9.04 -40.18
CA ALA A 397 -20.89 -10.48 -40.24
C ALA A 397 -21.27 -11.14 -38.90
N THR A 398 -22.25 -12.06 -38.96
CA THR A 398 -22.74 -12.84 -37.82
C THR A 398 -22.00 -14.19 -37.77
N PRO A 399 -21.60 -14.71 -36.59
CA PRO A 399 -20.65 -15.82 -36.51
C PRO A 399 -21.22 -17.19 -36.89
N ALA A 400 -20.34 -18.10 -37.31
CA ALA A 400 -20.63 -19.52 -37.52
C ALA A 400 -19.75 -20.36 -36.58
N ALA A 401 -20.37 -21.20 -35.75
CA ALA A 401 -19.69 -22.19 -34.91
C ALA A 401 -19.73 -23.58 -35.57
N PRO A 402 -18.67 -24.41 -35.43
CA PRO A 402 -18.74 -25.84 -35.68
C PRO A 402 -19.03 -26.63 -34.39
N SER A 403 -19.89 -27.64 -34.47
CA SER A 403 -20.17 -28.57 -33.36
C SER A 403 -19.19 -29.76 -33.34
N SER A 404 -19.12 -30.43 -32.21
CA SER A 404 -18.31 -31.64 -31.96
C SER A 404 -18.77 -32.86 -32.77
N ASP A 405 -17.86 -33.78 -33.07
CA ASP A 405 -18.05 -35.23 -32.82
C ASP A 405 -16.71 -36.01 -32.83
N PRO A 406 -16.55 -37.11 -32.05
CA PRO A 406 -15.31 -37.87 -31.91
C PRO A 406 -15.32 -39.26 -32.58
N PRO A 407 -14.14 -39.87 -32.83
CA PRO A 407 -13.99 -41.34 -32.80
C PRO A 407 -12.63 -41.76 -32.10
N PRO A 408 -12.22 -43.05 -31.99
CA PRO A 408 -12.26 -43.71 -30.68
C PRO A 408 -11.01 -44.54 -30.26
N ASP A 409 -11.09 -45.08 -29.04
CA ASP A 409 -10.43 -46.26 -28.43
C ASP A 409 -9.04 -46.81 -28.87
N SER A 410 -8.26 -47.17 -27.85
CA SER A 410 -6.96 -47.87 -27.92
C SER A 410 -7.07 -49.35 -28.32
N PRO A 411 -5.94 -49.96 -28.73
CA PRO A 411 -5.39 -50.99 -27.84
C PRO A 411 -3.87 -50.91 -27.62
N ALA A 412 -3.42 -51.49 -26.50
CA ALA A 412 -2.01 -51.67 -26.12
C ALA A 412 -1.67 -53.19 -26.08
N PRO A 413 -0.55 -53.65 -25.50
CA PRO A 413 0.84 -53.14 -25.48
C PRO A 413 1.84 -54.21 -26.03
N THR A 414 3.16 -53.91 -26.19
CA THR A 414 4.20 -54.96 -26.01
C THR A 414 5.68 -54.48 -25.91
N LYS A 415 6.43 -55.14 -25.01
CA LYS A 415 7.86 -55.53 -25.06
C LYS A 415 9.01 -54.49 -25.08
N ARG A 416 9.65 -54.38 -23.90
CA ARG A 416 11.09 -54.12 -23.66
C ARG A 416 12.02 -55.19 -24.29
N PRO A 417 13.20 -54.77 -24.79
CA PRO A 417 14.51 -55.42 -24.55
C PRO A 417 15.45 -54.44 -23.81
N GLN A 418 16.04 -54.74 -22.65
CA GLN A 418 17.13 -55.69 -22.33
C GLN A 418 18.55 -55.23 -22.74
N ARG A 419 19.43 -55.11 -21.73
CA ARG A 419 20.88 -54.84 -21.80
C ARG A 419 21.66 -56.15 -21.66
N PRO A 420 22.67 -56.40 -22.50
CA PRO A 420 23.93 -57.00 -22.06
C PRO A 420 25.15 -56.28 -22.73
N PRO A 421 26.40 -56.77 -22.63
CA PRO A 421 27.24 -56.56 -21.45
C PRO A 421 28.58 -55.87 -21.78
N ASN A 422 29.35 -55.50 -20.74
CA ASN A 422 30.70 -54.93 -20.88
C ASN A 422 31.79 -56.01 -20.67
N PRO A 423 32.73 -56.21 -21.61
CA PRO A 423 34.01 -56.87 -21.38
C PRO A 423 35.17 -55.84 -21.38
N GLY A 424 35.89 -55.73 -20.26
CA GLY A 424 37.04 -54.82 -20.16
C GLY A 424 38.32 -55.37 -20.79
N GLY A 425 39.22 -54.46 -21.21
CA GLY A 425 40.58 -54.76 -21.64
C GLY A 425 41.48 -53.55 -21.37
N MET A 426 42.67 -53.77 -20.80
CA MET A 426 43.58 -52.69 -20.37
C MET A 426 44.58 -52.30 -21.46
N THR A 427 44.59 -51.02 -21.85
CA THR A 427 45.82 -50.35 -22.33
C THR A 427 45.76 -48.86 -22.00
N GLU A 428 46.79 -48.35 -21.32
CA GLU A 428 47.07 -46.91 -21.14
C GLU A 428 48.12 -46.53 -22.20
N PRO A 429 47.87 -45.54 -23.08
CA PRO A 429 48.28 -44.15 -22.81
C PRO A 429 47.44 -43.06 -23.55
N PRO A 430 47.82 -41.76 -23.50
CA PRO A 430 48.49 -41.01 -22.44
C PRO A 430 47.55 -39.95 -21.81
N THR A 431 48.05 -39.17 -20.85
CA THR A 431 47.35 -38.00 -20.31
C THR A 431 46.99 -36.97 -21.40
N THR A 432 45.71 -36.88 -21.74
CA THR A 432 45.13 -35.73 -22.47
C THR A 432 44.49 -34.79 -21.46
N ALA A 433 44.77 -33.49 -21.57
CA ALA A 433 44.17 -32.49 -20.69
C ALA A 433 42.63 -32.44 -20.85
N PRO A 434 41.87 -31.98 -19.84
CA PRO A 434 40.45 -31.69 -20.01
C PRO A 434 40.25 -30.75 -21.20
N ALA A 435 39.27 -31.05 -22.06
CA ALA A 435 38.99 -30.24 -23.23
C ALA A 435 38.72 -28.79 -22.81
N THR A 436 39.44 -27.85 -23.40
CA THR A 436 39.19 -26.42 -23.21
C THR A 436 37.75 -26.12 -23.59
N THR A 437 37.01 -25.48 -22.69
CA THR A 437 35.71 -24.89 -23.01
C THR A 437 35.87 -24.06 -24.30
N PRO A 438 34.95 -24.14 -25.28
CA PRO A 438 34.99 -23.22 -26.42
C PRO A 438 35.04 -21.79 -25.88
N PRO A 439 35.87 -20.90 -26.47
CA PRO A 439 36.02 -19.55 -25.95
C PRO A 439 34.67 -18.85 -25.95
N SER A 440 34.23 -18.41 -24.77
CA SER A 440 33.02 -17.62 -24.62
C SER A 440 33.12 -16.45 -25.59
N THR A 441 32.25 -16.42 -26.60
CA THR A 441 32.25 -15.32 -27.57
C THR A 441 31.91 -14.06 -26.78
N ALA A 442 32.81 -13.07 -26.81
CA ALA A 442 32.52 -11.79 -26.19
C ALA A 442 31.19 -11.25 -26.76
N PRO A 443 30.30 -10.67 -25.93
CA PRO A 443 29.03 -10.17 -26.42
C PRO A 443 29.28 -9.20 -27.57
N ALA A 444 28.44 -9.30 -28.61
CA ALA A 444 28.50 -8.37 -29.72
C ALA A 444 28.33 -6.93 -29.20
N PRO A 445 29.02 -5.92 -29.78
CA PRO A 445 28.88 -4.55 -29.34
C PRO A 445 27.42 -4.11 -29.44
N SER A 446 26.91 -3.51 -28.37
CA SER A 446 25.53 -3.01 -28.29
C SER A 446 25.22 -2.08 -29.46
N ALA A 447 24.24 -2.48 -30.28
CA ALA A 447 23.68 -1.59 -31.29
C ALA A 447 22.84 -0.52 -30.56
N PRO A 448 23.13 0.79 -30.72
CA PRO A 448 22.33 1.84 -30.11
C PRO A 448 20.91 1.83 -30.70
N ILE A 449 19.95 2.32 -29.93
CA ILE A 449 18.58 2.54 -30.38
C ILE A 449 18.63 3.60 -31.51
N PRO A 450 18.15 3.30 -32.72
CA PRO A 450 18.16 4.26 -33.83
C PRO A 450 17.10 5.35 -33.64
N ASP A 451 17.35 6.49 -34.28
CA ASP A 451 16.54 7.70 -34.22
C ASP A 451 15.55 7.84 -35.39
N ASP A 452 15.81 7.16 -36.51
CA ASP A 452 14.97 7.19 -37.71
C ASP A 452 13.86 6.12 -37.74
N SER A 453 13.97 5.07 -36.91
CA SER A 453 13.19 3.84 -37.05
C SER A 453 12.87 3.16 -35.72
N PHE A 454 11.72 2.49 -35.64
CA PHE A 454 11.34 1.71 -34.46
C PHE A 454 12.06 0.35 -34.45
N THR A 455 12.58 -0.04 -33.29
CA THR A 455 13.32 -1.29 -33.06
C THR A 455 12.86 -1.99 -31.79
N ALA A 456 13.09 -3.31 -31.66
CA ALA A 456 12.92 -3.96 -30.37
C ALA A 456 14.07 -3.56 -29.44
N VAL A 457 13.76 -3.17 -28.20
CA VAL A 457 14.77 -2.75 -27.20
C VAL A 457 14.99 -3.90 -26.22
N ILE A 458 16.10 -4.61 -26.37
CA ILE A 458 16.35 -5.92 -25.75
C ILE A 458 17.38 -5.80 -24.63
N ASN A 459 17.02 -6.24 -23.42
CA ASN A 459 17.92 -6.23 -22.26
C ASN A 459 19.08 -7.23 -22.43
N ALA A 460 20.31 -6.80 -22.16
CA ALA A 460 21.52 -7.60 -22.41
C ALA A 460 21.77 -8.73 -21.39
N ALA A 461 21.08 -8.72 -20.23
CA ALA A 461 21.18 -9.81 -19.25
C ALA A 461 20.12 -10.90 -19.46
N SER A 462 18.85 -10.53 -19.65
CA SER A 462 17.74 -11.49 -19.77
C SER A 462 17.41 -11.90 -21.20
N GLY A 463 17.79 -11.10 -22.20
CA GLY A 463 17.36 -11.28 -23.59
C GLY A 463 15.87 -10.99 -23.83
N LEU A 464 15.20 -10.38 -22.86
CA LEU A 464 13.80 -9.98 -22.92
C LEU A 464 13.64 -8.55 -23.44
N CYS A 465 12.51 -8.26 -24.05
CA CYS A 465 12.18 -6.96 -24.65
C CYS A 465 11.58 -6.01 -23.61
N LEU A 466 11.89 -4.72 -23.73
CA LEU A 466 11.16 -3.62 -23.09
C LEU A 466 9.76 -3.53 -23.72
N ASP A 467 8.71 -3.75 -22.94
CA ASP A 467 7.31 -3.79 -23.37
C ASP A 467 6.44 -2.88 -22.49
N ILE A 468 5.22 -2.63 -22.93
CA ILE A 468 4.19 -1.90 -22.19
C ILE A 468 3.27 -2.94 -21.54
N ARG A 469 3.08 -2.84 -20.21
CA ARG A 469 2.29 -3.82 -19.43
C ARG A 469 0.92 -4.08 -20.05
N ASP A 470 0.62 -5.37 -20.24
CA ASP A 470 -0.60 -5.89 -20.86
C ASP A 470 -0.96 -5.26 -22.23
N GLN A 471 0.03 -4.68 -22.91
CA GLN A 471 -0.09 -3.93 -24.17
C GLN A 471 -1.07 -2.74 -24.10
N GLN A 472 -1.29 -2.16 -22.90
CA GLN A 472 -2.27 -1.10 -22.69
C GLN A 472 -1.65 0.31 -22.82
N LEU A 473 -2.03 1.02 -23.89
CA LEU A 473 -1.65 2.42 -24.14
C LEU A 473 -2.46 3.41 -23.28
N GLU A 474 -2.31 3.30 -21.96
CA GLU A 474 -2.81 4.27 -20.99
C GLU A 474 -1.66 5.01 -20.31
N LYS A 475 -1.88 6.28 -19.95
CA LYS A 475 -0.85 7.06 -19.24
C LYS A 475 -0.57 6.42 -17.87
N ARG A 476 0.70 6.33 -17.52
CA ARG A 476 1.26 5.58 -16.37
C ARG A 476 1.24 4.05 -16.49
N THR A 477 0.81 3.41 -17.58
CA THR A 477 1.07 1.96 -17.75
C THR A 477 2.56 1.69 -17.58
N ASP A 478 2.91 0.66 -16.81
CA ASP A 478 4.31 0.33 -16.50
C ASP A 478 5.06 -0.18 -17.73
N ALA A 479 6.33 0.19 -17.82
CA ALA A 479 7.29 -0.48 -18.68
C ALA A 479 7.75 -1.78 -17.98
N VAL A 480 7.79 -2.87 -18.72
CA VAL A 480 8.13 -4.21 -18.19
C VAL A 480 9.10 -4.95 -19.10
N LEU A 481 9.76 -5.99 -18.58
CA LEU A 481 10.35 -7.02 -19.43
C LEU A 481 9.26 -7.98 -19.92
N ALA A 482 9.27 -8.31 -21.21
CA ALA A 482 8.43 -9.34 -21.80
C ALA A 482 9.21 -10.26 -22.75
N GLN A 483 8.67 -11.45 -23.04
CA GLN A 483 9.19 -12.25 -24.15
C GLN A 483 9.07 -11.44 -25.45
N CYS A 484 10.16 -11.36 -26.21
CA CYS A 484 10.19 -10.68 -27.49
C CYS A 484 9.21 -11.37 -28.46
N SER A 485 8.11 -10.68 -28.74
CA SER A 485 6.99 -11.10 -29.58
C SER A 485 6.89 -10.28 -30.87
N GLY A 486 7.59 -9.14 -30.94
CA GLY A 486 7.54 -8.23 -32.08
C GLY A 486 6.29 -7.34 -32.13
N SER A 487 5.50 -7.28 -31.06
CA SER A 487 4.37 -6.35 -30.95
C SER A 487 4.83 -4.89 -30.99
N ASP A 488 3.97 -4.01 -31.50
CA ASP A 488 4.25 -2.57 -31.64
C ASP A 488 4.54 -1.89 -30.28
N THR A 489 4.14 -2.51 -29.17
CA THR A 489 4.42 -2.08 -27.78
C THR A 489 5.84 -2.41 -27.30
N GLN A 490 6.50 -3.40 -27.92
CA GLN A 490 7.89 -3.76 -27.65
C GLN A 490 8.90 -2.96 -28.49
N ARG A 491 8.37 -2.04 -29.30
CA ARG A 491 9.06 -1.39 -30.39
C ARG A 491 9.17 0.09 -30.08
N TRP A 492 10.40 0.59 -30.04
CA TRP A 492 10.72 1.93 -29.57
C TRP A 492 11.66 2.66 -30.51
N ARG A 493 11.59 3.99 -30.50
CA ARG A 493 12.47 4.91 -31.25
C ARG A 493 12.80 6.12 -30.38
N LEU A 494 14.09 6.45 -30.29
CA LEU A 494 14.59 7.61 -29.54
C LEU A 494 14.67 8.82 -30.48
N ASP A 495 13.95 9.90 -30.21
CA ASP A 495 14.05 11.11 -31.05
C ASP A 495 15.24 12.03 -30.67
N SER A 496 15.44 13.11 -31.43
CA SER A 496 16.52 14.08 -31.18
C SER A 496 16.33 14.94 -29.92
N GLU A 497 15.14 14.92 -29.31
CA GLU A 497 14.79 15.64 -28.08
C GLU A 497 14.97 14.75 -26.83
N GLY A 498 15.33 13.48 -27.02
CA GLY A 498 15.55 12.47 -25.97
C GLY A 498 14.31 11.65 -25.65
N LEU A 499 13.25 11.73 -26.45
CA LEU A 499 11.97 11.06 -26.21
C LEU A 499 11.96 9.64 -26.77
N LEU A 500 11.67 8.65 -25.93
CA LEU A 500 11.53 7.24 -26.34
C LEU A 500 10.06 6.93 -26.67
N HIS A 501 9.70 7.09 -27.95
CA HIS A 501 8.36 6.80 -28.47
C HIS A 501 8.12 5.29 -28.62
N THR A 502 6.88 4.83 -28.45
CA THR A 502 6.45 3.46 -28.83
C THR A 502 5.87 3.41 -30.25
N GLU A 503 5.99 2.29 -30.96
CA GLU A 503 5.44 2.12 -32.32
C GLU A 503 3.91 1.96 -32.30
N ALA A 504 3.34 1.44 -31.20
CA ALA A 504 1.90 1.19 -31.06
C ALA A 504 1.05 2.49 -31.02
N ASP A 505 1.60 3.56 -30.43
CA ASP A 505 1.10 4.93 -30.55
C ASP A 505 2.26 5.92 -30.32
N PRO A 506 2.81 6.55 -31.38
CA PRO A 506 3.92 7.49 -31.26
C PRO A 506 3.62 8.76 -30.45
N ASP A 507 2.36 9.05 -30.09
CA ASP A 507 2.04 10.13 -29.14
C ASP A 507 2.31 9.73 -27.66
N PHE A 508 2.70 8.47 -27.39
CA PHE A 508 3.18 8.00 -26.08
C PHE A 508 4.70 7.81 -26.04
N CYS A 509 5.29 8.32 -24.95
CA CYS A 509 6.72 8.32 -24.66
C CYS A 509 7.01 7.63 -23.33
N LEU A 510 8.20 7.06 -23.19
CA LEU A 510 8.72 6.58 -21.90
C LEU A 510 8.74 7.71 -20.85
N ASP A 511 8.42 7.40 -19.60
CA ASP A 511 8.29 8.35 -18.49
C ASP A 511 9.00 7.82 -17.24
N SER A 512 9.92 8.62 -16.70
CA SER A 512 10.59 8.40 -15.41
C SER A 512 9.73 8.80 -14.20
N ARG A 513 8.49 9.27 -14.40
CA ARG A 513 7.50 9.62 -13.37
C ARG A 513 7.97 10.73 -12.41
N GLY A 514 9.06 11.41 -12.74
CA GLY A 514 9.64 12.55 -12.02
C GLY A 514 10.46 12.20 -10.78
N ASP A 515 10.90 10.95 -10.63
CA ASP A 515 11.52 10.42 -9.40
C ASP A 515 12.14 9.04 -9.68
N THR A 516 13.28 8.69 -9.07
CA THR A 516 13.92 7.38 -9.29
C THR A 516 13.08 6.23 -8.71
N ASP A 517 12.35 6.48 -7.63
CA ASP A 517 11.73 5.44 -6.80
C ASP A 517 10.29 5.11 -7.21
N ARG A 518 9.83 5.60 -8.37
CA ARG A 518 8.45 5.45 -8.90
C ARG A 518 8.29 4.46 -10.06
N GLY A 519 9.38 3.80 -10.45
CA GLY A 519 9.40 2.96 -11.65
C GLY A 519 9.35 3.76 -12.95
N VAL A 520 9.38 3.05 -14.08
CA VAL A 520 9.29 3.61 -15.43
C VAL A 520 7.97 3.20 -16.07
N GLY A 521 7.32 4.10 -16.80
CA GLY A 521 6.08 3.82 -17.52
C GLY A 521 6.00 4.57 -18.84
N ILE A 522 4.78 4.72 -19.37
CA ILE A 522 4.50 5.58 -20.53
C ILE A 522 3.65 6.81 -20.17
N TRP A 523 3.82 7.90 -20.90
CA TRP A 523 3.04 9.13 -20.75
C TRP A 523 2.96 9.90 -22.09
N PRO A 524 1.89 10.67 -22.36
CA PRO A 524 1.79 11.42 -23.62
C PRO A 524 2.96 12.39 -23.87
N CYS A 525 3.64 12.20 -25.00
CA CYS A 525 4.82 12.97 -25.45
C CYS A 525 4.56 14.49 -25.48
N SER A 526 3.32 14.91 -25.74
CA SER A 526 2.88 16.31 -25.70
C SER A 526 3.10 17.02 -24.35
N SER A 527 3.44 16.27 -23.28
CA SER A 527 3.84 16.84 -21.99
C SER A 527 5.33 17.23 -21.91
N ALA A 528 6.14 16.93 -22.93
CA ALA A 528 7.57 17.28 -23.01
C ALA A 528 7.84 18.80 -23.07
N GLU A 529 6.84 19.59 -23.49
CA GLU A 529 6.84 21.06 -23.48
C GLU A 529 6.34 21.65 -22.13
N GLY A 530 5.91 20.80 -21.20
CA GLY A 530 5.39 21.20 -19.89
C GLY A 530 6.49 21.31 -18.82
N GLY A 531 6.13 21.86 -17.66
CA GLY A 531 7.04 22.02 -16.52
C GLY A 531 7.59 20.72 -15.90
N ASN A 532 7.19 19.56 -16.41
CA ASN A 532 7.70 18.23 -16.05
C ASN A 532 8.38 17.52 -17.24
N GLY A 533 8.71 18.24 -18.32
CA GLY A 533 9.12 17.66 -19.60
C GLY A 533 10.38 16.79 -19.54
N GLU A 534 11.34 17.13 -18.66
CA GLU A 534 12.55 16.33 -18.42
C GLU A 534 12.26 14.91 -17.92
N ASN A 535 11.06 14.64 -17.37
CA ASN A 535 10.67 13.28 -16.97
C ASN A 535 10.61 12.31 -18.15
N LEU A 536 10.34 12.82 -19.35
CA LEU A 536 10.19 12.05 -20.59
C LEU A 536 11.49 11.95 -21.40
N ARG A 537 12.54 12.67 -20.99
CA ARG A 537 13.78 12.84 -21.74
C ARG A 537 14.87 11.92 -21.19
N PHE A 538 15.45 11.12 -22.07
CA PHE A 538 16.47 10.14 -21.76
C PHE A 538 17.69 10.28 -22.68
N ALA A 539 18.87 10.18 -22.09
CA ALA A 539 20.12 10.00 -22.83
C ALA A 539 20.42 8.51 -22.94
N VAL A 540 20.67 8.00 -24.15
CA VAL A 540 21.13 6.63 -24.39
C VAL A 540 22.60 6.68 -24.80
N ASP A 541 23.46 6.01 -24.04
CA ASP A 541 24.89 6.00 -24.32
C ASP A 541 25.32 4.88 -25.28
N ARG A 542 26.56 4.98 -25.78
CA ARG A 542 27.20 3.99 -26.68
C ARG A 542 27.43 2.60 -26.05
N ASP A 543 27.06 2.41 -24.79
CA ASP A 543 27.14 1.15 -24.04
C ASP A 543 25.75 0.50 -23.87
N GLY A 544 24.69 1.15 -24.37
CA GLY A 544 23.30 0.70 -24.28
C GLY A 544 22.58 1.15 -23.01
N VAL A 545 23.17 2.02 -22.19
CA VAL A 545 22.56 2.45 -20.92
C VAL A 545 21.63 3.63 -21.19
N ILE A 546 20.34 3.47 -20.87
CA ILE A 546 19.30 4.49 -20.97
C ILE A 546 19.21 5.22 -19.63
N ARG A 547 19.38 6.55 -19.62
CA ARG A 547 19.52 7.39 -18.43
C ARG A 547 18.52 8.55 -18.45
N PRO A 548 17.69 8.77 -17.41
CA PRO A 548 16.74 9.88 -17.38
C PRO A 548 17.46 11.22 -17.16
N HIS A 549 17.02 12.29 -17.82
CA HIS A 549 17.60 13.63 -17.66
C HIS A 549 17.51 14.16 -16.22
N ILE A 550 16.43 13.84 -15.50
CA ILE A 550 16.23 14.23 -14.09
C ILE A 550 17.23 13.57 -13.12
N ALA A 551 17.87 12.46 -13.50
CA ALA A 551 18.75 11.67 -12.65
C ALA A 551 19.81 10.91 -13.49
N PRO A 552 20.80 11.61 -14.08
CA PRO A 552 21.74 11.02 -15.05
C PRO A 552 22.68 9.94 -14.47
N ASP A 553 22.84 9.92 -13.14
CA ASP A 553 23.56 8.90 -12.38
C ASP A 553 22.76 7.59 -12.23
N PHE A 554 21.53 7.52 -12.74
CA PHE A 554 20.66 6.34 -12.73
C PHE A 554 20.47 5.77 -14.15
N ALA A 555 20.08 4.50 -14.21
CA ALA A 555 19.83 3.76 -15.44
C ALA A 555 18.47 3.04 -15.37
N VAL A 556 17.79 2.98 -16.51
CA VAL A 556 16.61 2.14 -16.75
C VAL A 556 17.02 0.68 -16.57
N THR A 557 16.51 0.04 -15.52
CA THR A 557 16.96 -1.28 -15.05
C THR A 557 15.75 -2.14 -14.68
N PRO A 558 15.65 -3.40 -15.15
CA PRO A 558 14.61 -4.32 -14.70
C PRO A 558 14.66 -4.59 -13.19
N ASP A 559 13.51 -4.86 -12.57
CA ASP A 559 13.43 -5.19 -11.15
C ASP A 559 14.05 -6.56 -10.85
N GLY A 560 13.87 -7.50 -11.80
CA GLY A 560 14.45 -8.83 -11.92
C GLY A 560 14.60 -9.27 -13.39
N ASP A 561 14.94 -10.53 -13.63
CA ASP A 561 15.31 -11.07 -14.96
C ASP A 561 14.16 -11.79 -15.71
N GLY A 562 12.96 -11.81 -15.14
CA GLY A 562 11.81 -12.57 -15.65
C GLY A 562 10.89 -11.79 -16.59
N SER A 563 10.04 -12.50 -17.34
CA SER A 563 8.94 -11.88 -18.08
C SER A 563 7.86 -11.44 -17.10
N GLY A 564 7.43 -10.18 -17.19
CA GLY A 564 6.52 -9.51 -16.25
C GLY A 564 7.21 -8.62 -15.21
N SER A 565 8.54 -8.69 -15.10
CA SER A 565 9.34 -7.80 -14.24
C SER A 565 9.13 -6.33 -14.59
N GLU A 566 9.00 -5.47 -13.58
CA GLU A 566 8.90 -4.02 -13.77
C GLU A 566 10.24 -3.43 -14.19
N VAL A 567 10.20 -2.28 -14.86
CA VAL A 567 11.40 -1.52 -15.19
C VAL A 567 11.48 -0.31 -14.27
N GLU A 568 12.57 -0.21 -13.52
CA GLU A 568 12.85 0.80 -12.51
C GLU A 568 13.99 1.73 -12.95
N LEU A 569 14.27 2.76 -12.14
CA LEU A 569 15.51 3.51 -12.20
C LEU A 569 16.40 3.08 -11.02
N ARG A 570 17.58 2.56 -11.33
CA ARG A 570 18.57 2.12 -10.32
C ARG A 570 19.90 2.84 -10.58
N SER A 571 20.72 3.02 -9.55
CA SER A 571 22.05 3.65 -9.69
C SER A 571 22.84 3.00 -10.83
N ALA A 572 23.48 3.80 -11.67
CA ALA A 572 24.14 3.31 -12.88
C ALA A 572 25.53 2.73 -12.56
N GLU A 573 25.69 1.43 -12.84
CA GLU A 573 26.87 0.61 -12.62
C GLU A 573 27.27 -0.06 -13.95
N ASP A 574 28.48 -0.65 -14.04
CA ASP A 574 28.86 -1.42 -15.24
C ASP A 574 28.28 -2.84 -15.19
N ARG A 575 26.99 -2.97 -15.52
CA ARG A 575 26.22 -4.22 -15.46
C ARG A 575 25.40 -4.49 -16.70
N ASN A 576 25.24 -5.78 -17.03
CA ASN A 576 24.49 -6.22 -18.22
C ASN A 576 22.97 -6.00 -18.11
N ASP A 577 22.40 -5.97 -16.91
CA ASP A 577 20.97 -5.73 -16.70
C ASP A 577 20.57 -4.26 -16.91
N GLN A 578 21.54 -3.35 -16.97
CA GLN A 578 21.35 -1.92 -17.27
C GLN A 578 21.65 -1.56 -18.74
N ARG A 579 22.02 -2.56 -19.56
CA ARG A 579 22.37 -2.39 -20.97
C ARG A 579 21.25 -2.90 -21.87
N TRP A 580 20.83 -2.07 -22.81
CA TRP A 580 19.75 -2.34 -23.75
C TRP A 580 20.27 -2.22 -25.19
N ASN A 581 19.88 -3.15 -26.05
CA ASN A 581 20.35 -3.25 -27.43
C ASN A 581 19.18 -3.09 -28.40
N ALA A 582 19.39 -2.38 -29.51
CA ALA A 582 18.50 -2.47 -30.66
C ALA A 582 18.52 -3.90 -31.25
N GLY A 583 17.36 -4.44 -31.60
CA GLY A 583 17.22 -5.83 -32.05
C GLY A 583 16.02 -6.09 -32.96
N LEU A 584 16.08 -7.24 -33.63
CA LEU A 584 14.97 -7.77 -34.43
C LEU A 584 14.08 -8.62 -33.52
N GLY A 585 12.90 -8.09 -33.15
CA GLY A 585 11.85 -8.83 -32.46
C GLY A 585 11.12 -9.79 -33.41
N ASP A 586 11.80 -10.83 -33.90
CA ASP A 586 11.23 -11.75 -34.89
C ASP A 586 10.22 -12.73 -34.27
N ALA A 587 8.95 -12.56 -34.64
CA ALA A 587 7.83 -13.42 -34.24
C ALA A 587 7.82 -14.81 -34.94
N SER A 588 8.98 -15.46 -35.11
CA SER A 588 9.09 -16.83 -35.65
C SER A 588 10.44 -17.49 -35.36
N ALA A 589 10.49 -18.28 -34.29
CA ALA A 589 11.51 -19.30 -34.05
C ALA A 589 10.87 -20.70 -33.96
N ASP A 590 10.18 -21.11 -35.03
CA ASP A 590 9.58 -22.44 -35.13
C ASP A 590 10.69 -23.49 -35.16
N VAL A 591 10.88 -24.22 -34.05
CA VAL A 591 11.99 -25.19 -33.88
C VAL A 591 11.70 -26.46 -34.68
N SER A 592 11.85 -26.34 -35.99
CA SER A 592 11.81 -27.44 -36.95
C SER A 592 13.00 -28.38 -36.69
N VAL A 593 12.76 -29.38 -35.83
CA VAL A 593 13.72 -30.45 -35.53
C VAL A 593 14.02 -31.25 -36.81
N SER A 594 15.07 -30.82 -37.50
CA SER A 594 15.58 -31.48 -38.70
C SER A 594 16.27 -32.79 -38.30
N GLY A 595 15.49 -33.87 -38.22
CA GLY A 595 16.01 -35.22 -38.04
C GLY A 595 17.01 -35.56 -39.16
N PRO A 596 18.13 -36.25 -38.86
CA PRO A 596 19.14 -36.56 -39.87
C PRO A 596 18.58 -37.50 -40.94
N ALA A 597 18.84 -37.18 -42.21
CA ALA A 597 18.47 -38.03 -43.33
C ALA A 597 19.18 -39.40 -43.25
N PRO A 598 18.52 -40.50 -43.67
CA PRO A 598 19.15 -41.82 -43.69
C PRO A 598 20.27 -41.87 -44.74
N ALA A 599 21.43 -42.38 -44.35
CA ALA A 599 22.48 -42.78 -45.29
C ALA A 599 22.06 -44.06 -46.05
N HIS A 600 22.50 -44.15 -47.30
CA HIS A 600 22.36 -45.33 -48.17
C HIS A 600 23.41 -46.41 -47.87
#